data_AF-T1HRY4-F1
#
_entry.id   AF-T1HRY4-F1
#
_cell.length_a   1.000
_cell.length_b   1.000
_cell.length_c   1.000
_cell.angle_alpha   90.00
_cell.angle_beta   90.00
_cell.angle_gamma   90.00
#
_symmetry.space_group_name_H-M   'P 1'
#
loop_
_entity.id
_entity.type
_entity.pdbx_description
1 polymer ?
#
loop_
_entity_poly.entity_id
_entity_poly.type
_entity_poly.pdbx_seq_one_letter_code
_entity_poly.pdbx_strand_id
1 'polypeptide(L)'
;MTSKLPVFVCGSLVNLYTSRGGERRWTLQYTGVPVVLLDTGEARSRTSRGIRIVLAERGSSFSLWADKIDNLSSYRQSSASFHTMCLSTDHSTFVGLSFDCESAAREMWQHIERLTSCPENISLSVPGSRKTKRTPPPRAPLPAKSHISQPCCFQHITSVGTTDKHRLVSLQTLLPPSKVPPNK
;
A
#
# COMPACT_ATOMS: atom_id res chain seq x y z
N MET A 1 -24.08 3.96 -4.76
CA MET A 1 -22.71 3.81 -5.27
C MET A 1 -22.02 2.73 -4.46
N THR A 2 -21.48 1.69 -5.09
CA THR A 2 -20.56 0.77 -4.43
C THR A 2 -19.33 1.56 -4.05
N SER A 3 -18.88 1.47 -2.79
CA SER A 3 -17.58 1.97 -2.37
C SER A 3 -16.50 1.10 -3.04
N LYS A 4 -16.30 1.30 -4.33
CA LYS A 4 -15.12 0.83 -5.04
C LYS A 4 -13.98 1.59 -4.41
N LEU A 5 -13.13 0.91 -3.64
CA LEU A 5 -11.80 1.42 -3.34
C LEU A 5 -11.09 1.46 -4.70
N PRO A 6 -10.82 2.62 -5.31
CA PRO A 6 -10.01 2.64 -6.52
C PRO A 6 -8.66 2.04 -6.16
N VAL A 7 -8.31 0.94 -6.82
CA VAL A 7 -7.05 0.22 -6.63
C VAL A 7 -6.18 0.47 -7.85
N PHE A 8 -4.94 0.83 -7.60
CA PHE A 8 -3.89 0.85 -8.61
C PHE A 8 -2.82 -0.16 -8.21
N VAL A 9 -2.50 -1.08 -9.12
CA VAL A 9 -1.44 -2.08 -8.94
C VAL A 9 -0.28 -1.68 -9.83
N CYS A 10 0.91 -1.52 -9.25
CA CYS A 10 2.10 -1.21 -10.01
C CYS A 10 2.49 -2.41 -10.90
N GLY A 11 2.88 -2.14 -12.14
CA GLY A 11 3.28 -3.17 -13.11
C GLY A 11 4.66 -3.78 -12.89
N SER A 12 5.27 -3.60 -11.72
CA SER A 12 6.68 -3.94 -11.49
C SER A 12 6.97 -4.33 -10.03
N LEU A 13 8.09 -5.00 -9.80
CA LEU A 13 8.56 -5.30 -8.45
C LEU A 13 9.31 -4.10 -7.86
N VAL A 14 9.23 -3.98 -6.55
CA VAL A 14 9.90 -2.95 -5.79
C VAL A 14 10.60 -3.55 -4.59
N ASN A 15 11.83 -3.09 -4.36
CA ASN A 15 12.54 -3.25 -3.11
C ASN A 15 12.18 -2.07 -2.19
N LEU A 16 11.63 -2.38 -1.02
CA LEU A 16 11.34 -1.42 0.03
C LEU A 16 12.51 -1.37 1.01
N TYR A 17 13.04 -0.16 1.19
CA TYR A 17 14.09 0.17 2.12
C TYR A 17 13.56 1.09 3.21
N THR A 18 14.17 1.03 4.38
CA THR A 18 13.99 2.03 5.44
C THR A 18 15.33 2.65 5.83
N SER A 19 15.29 3.92 6.22
CA SER A 19 16.42 4.67 6.77
C SER A 19 15.91 5.51 7.93
N ARG A 20 16.63 5.54 9.05
CA ARG A 20 16.22 6.30 10.26
C ARG A 20 17.27 7.36 10.57
N GLY A 21 16.82 8.58 10.89
CA GLY A 21 17.71 9.70 11.20
C GLY A 21 18.37 10.33 9.96
N GLY A 22 19.31 11.24 10.17
CA GLY A 22 20.05 11.93 9.10
C GLY A 22 21.09 11.05 8.38
N GLU A 23 21.41 9.88 8.94
CA GLU A 23 22.28 8.91 8.30
C GLU A 23 21.51 8.19 7.18
N ARG A 24 21.93 8.43 5.94
CA ARG A 24 21.30 7.90 4.71
C ARG A 24 21.60 6.41 4.49
N ARG A 25 21.58 5.60 5.55
CA ARG A 25 21.85 4.15 5.46
C ARG A 25 20.54 3.40 5.22
N TRP A 26 20.27 3.10 3.96
CA TRP A 26 19.13 2.31 3.54
C TRP A 26 19.30 0.83 3.91
N THR A 27 18.29 0.26 4.57
CA THR A 27 18.22 -1.17 4.91
C THR A 27 17.05 -1.79 4.16
N LEU A 28 17.32 -2.83 3.37
CA LEU A 28 16.29 -3.57 2.65
C LEU A 28 15.37 -4.27 3.67
N GLN A 29 14.07 -4.08 3.52
CA GLN A 29 13.06 -4.74 4.35
C GLN A 29 12.36 -5.85 3.56
N TYR A 30 11.81 -5.51 2.39
CA TYR A 30 10.95 -6.39 1.62
C TYR A 30 11.10 -6.17 0.12
N THR A 31 10.73 -7.18 -0.66
CA THR A 31 10.55 -7.08 -2.11
C THR A 31 9.14 -7.52 -2.46
N GLY A 32 8.40 -6.72 -3.23
CA GLY A 32 7.01 -7.02 -3.55
C GLY A 32 6.43 -6.13 -4.65
N VAL A 33 5.12 -6.22 -4.85
CA VAL A 33 4.37 -5.42 -5.83
C VAL A 33 3.68 -4.27 -5.09
N PRO A 34 3.99 -3.01 -5.41
CA PRO A 34 3.29 -1.88 -4.84
C PRO A 34 1.83 -1.79 -5.29
N VAL A 35 0.96 -1.48 -4.36
CA VAL A 35 -0.48 -1.27 -4.56
C VAL A 35 -0.89 0.02 -3.87
N VAL A 36 -1.61 0.88 -4.58
CA VAL A 36 -2.20 2.10 -4.03
C VAL A 36 -3.70 1.91 -3.91
N LEU A 37 -4.22 2.20 -2.72
CA LEU A 37 -5.63 2.11 -2.36
C LEU A 37 -6.13 3.51 -2.04
N LEU A 38 -7.24 3.93 -2.64
CA LEU A 38 -7.98 5.10 -2.20
C LEU A 38 -9.24 4.66 -1.45
N ASP A 39 -9.32 5.00 -0.16
CA ASP A 39 -10.55 4.91 0.61
C ASP A 39 -11.34 6.21 0.44
N THR A 40 -12.58 6.13 -0.05
CA THR A 40 -13.46 7.29 -0.24
C THR A 40 -14.25 7.66 1.02
N GLY A 41 -14.17 6.85 2.09
CA GLY A 41 -14.85 7.13 3.36
C GLY A 41 -16.38 6.95 3.30
N GLU A 42 -16.92 6.27 2.30
CA GLU A 42 -18.37 6.09 2.11
C GLU A 42 -18.98 5.03 3.05
N ALA A 43 -18.15 4.23 3.74
CA ALA A 43 -18.61 3.24 4.71
C ALA A 43 -18.98 3.92 6.04
N ARG A 44 -20.29 3.95 6.33
CA ARG A 44 -20.87 4.56 7.54
C ARG A 44 -20.13 4.10 8.81
N SER A 45 -19.39 5.03 9.41
CA SER A 45 -18.94 5.14 10.82
C SER A 45 -17.45 5.02 11.15
N ARG A 46 -16.54 4.51 10.30
CA ARG A 46 -15.15 4.28 10.75
C ARG A 46 -14.02 4.49 9.74
N THR A 47 -14.28 4.85 8.48
CA THR A 47 -13.21 5.12 7.51
C THR A 47 -13.14 6.59 7.13
N SER A 48 -12.02 7.23 7.45
CA SER A 48 -11.67 8.52 6.88
C SER A 48 -11.20 8.32 5.45
N ARG A 49 -11.65 9.18 4.53
CA ARG A 49 -11.12 9.26 3.18
C ARG A 49 -9.59 9.39 3.23
N GLY A 50 -8.87 8.60 2.44
CA GLY A 50 -7.41 8.56 2.54
C GLY A 50 -6.74 7.63 1.53
N ILE A 51 -5.48 7.92 1.25
CA ILE A 51 -4.62 7.10 0.38
C ILE A 51 -3.80 6.16 1.27
N ARG A 52 -3.72 4.89 0.88
CA ARG A 52 -2.82 3.90 1.48
C ARG A 52 -1.95 3.29 0.40
N ILE A 53 -0.66 3.19 0.68
CA ILE A 53 0.28 2.39 -0.11
C ILE A 53 0.51 1.07 0.61
N VAL A 54 0.53 -0.03 -0.15
CA VAL A 54 0.74 -1.39 0.33
C VAL A 54 1.80 -2.03 -0.55
N LEU A 55 2.76 -2.72 0.06
CA LEU A 55 3.66 -3.62 -0.65
C LEU A 55 3.12 -5.04 -0.49
N ALA A 56 2.66 -5.63 -1.58
CA ALA A 56 2.09 -6.98 -1.58
C ALA A 56 3.15 -8.02 -1.98
N GLU A 57 3.12 -9.18 -1.32
CA GLU A 57 3.92 -10.34 -1.70
C GLU A 57 3.52 -10.84 -3.09
N ARG A 58 4.50 -11.06 -3.97
CA ARG A 58 4.24 -11.60 -5.31
C ARG A 58 3.64 -13.01 -5.20
N GLY A 59 2.52 -13.25 -5.87
CA GLY A 59 1.85 -14.56 -5.93
C GLY A 59 0.71 -14.71 -4.90
N SER A 60 1.01 -14.55 -3.60
CA SER A 60 -0.01 -14.65 -2.53
C SER A 60 -0.80 -13.36 -2.32
N SER A 61 -0.18 -12.22 -2.63
CA SER A 61 -0.69 -10.87 -2.39
C SER A 61 -0.95 -10.52 -0.93
N PHE A 62 -0.31 -11.26 -0.02
CA PHE A 62 -0.28 -10.90 1.38
C PHE A 62 0.48 -9.59 1.59
N SER A 63 -0.05 -8.72 2.44
CA SER A 63 0.56 -7.43 2.74
C SER A 63 1.87 -7.64 3.50
N LEU A 64 2.99 -7.27 2.88
CA LEU A 64 4.32 -7.26 3.50
C LEU A 64 4.52 -5.99 4.33
N TRP A 65 4.03 -4.87 3.82
CA TRP A 65 4.12 -3.56 4.45
C TRP A 65 2.98 -2.66 3.96
N ALA A 66 2.53 -1.72 4.79
CA ALA A 66 1.55 -0.73 4.39
C ALA A 66 1.74 0.57 5.18
N ASP A 67 1.43 1.70 4.55
CA ASP A 67 1.43 3.00 5.20
C ASP A 67 0.44 3.97 4.57
N LYS A 68 0.10 5.03 5.29
CA LYS A 68 -0.79 6.09 4.81
C LYS A 68 0.02 7.13 4.03
N ILE A 69 -0.54 7.62 2.92
CA ILE A 69 -0.05 8.84 2.28
C ILE A 69 -0.94 9.99 2.72
N ASP A 70 -0.39 10.89 3.52
CA ASP A 70 -1.02 12.13 3.96
C ASP A 70 -0.14 13.36 3.67
N ASN A 71 -0.53 14.50 4.21
CA ASN A 71 0.14 15.77 3.99
C ASN A 71 1.55 15.85 4.60
N LEU A 72 1.94 14.90 5.44
CA LEU A 72 3.25 14.88 6.11
C LEU A 72 4.16 13.79 5.54
N SER A 73 3.59 12.79 4.85
CA SER A 73 4.34 11.72 4.17
C SER A 73 5.39 12.21 3.18
N SER A 74 5.26 13.40 2.59
CA SER A 74 6.27 13.97 1.66
C SER A 74 6.72 12.98 0.57
N TYR A 75 5.78 12.26 -0.06
CA TYR A 75 6.09 11.32 -1.14
C TYR A 75 6.73 12.03 -2.33
N ARG A 76 7.90 11.58 -2.77
CA ARG A 76 8.73 12.25 -3.79
C ARG A 76 9.42 11.24 -4.70
N GLN A 77 9.58 11.60 -5.97
CA GLN A 77 10.48 10.92 -6.89
C GLN A 77 11.92 11.45 -6.66
N SER A 78 12.79 10.63 -6.07
CA SER A 78 14.20 10.98 -5.81
C SER A 78 15.13 10.66 -6.99
N SER A 79 14.77 9.68 -7.82
CA SER A 79 15.40 9.37 -9.12
C SER A 79 14.39 8.71 -10.09
N ALA A 80 14.81 8.33 -11.30
CA ALA A 80 13.93 7.70 -12.29
C ALA A 80 13.22 6.44 -11.78
N SER A 81 13.88 5.65 -10.93
CA SER A 81 13.38 4.37 -10.40
C SER A 81 13.45 4.31 -8.87
N PHE A 82 13.60 5.44 -8.18
CA PHE A 82 13.65 5.48 -6.72
C PHE A 82 12.76 6.56 -6.15
N HIS A 83 11.73 6.15 -5.41
CA HIS A 83 10.83 7.06 -4.71
C HIS A 83 11.10 7.03 -3.21
N THR A 84 10.77 8.11 -2.53
CA THR A 84 10.97 8.26 -1.09
C THR A 84 9.75 8.88 -0.42
N MET A 85 9.49 8.50 0.82
CA MET A 85 8.49 9.13 1.69
C MET A 85 8.90 9.04 3.16
N CYS A 86 8.29 9.84 4.02
CA CYS A 86 8.33 9.67 5.47
C CYS A 86 7.22 8.72 5.90
N LEU A 87 7.48 7.85 6.88
CA LEU A 87 6.43 7.01 7.48
C LEU A 87 5.36 7.89 8.13
N SER A 88 4.08 7.59 7.98
CA SER A 88 3.00 8.39 8.56
C SER A 88 2.93 8.34 10.09
N THR A 89 3.55 7.32 10.71
CA THR A 89 3.56 7.12 12.17
C THR A 89 4.85 7.63 12.83
N ASP A 90 5.92 7.81 12.06
CA ASP A 90 7.22 8.28 12.55
C ASP A 90 7.98 9.01 11.43
N HIS A 91 7.91 10.34 11.44
CA HIS A 91 8.47 11.17 10.37
C HIS A 91 10.01 11.27 10.43
N SER A 92 10.65 10.68 11.45
CA SER A 92 12.11 10.51 11.51
C SER A 92 12.60 9.30 10.71
N THR A 93 11.66 8.47 10.22
CA THR A 93 11.93 7.28 9.42
C THR A 93 11.51 7.52 7.97
N PHE A 94 12.47 7.36 7.06
CA PHE A 94 12.29 7.42 5.62
C PHE A 94 12.08 6.03 5.04
N VAL A 95 11.18 5.94 4.08
CA VAL A 95 10.93 4.77 3.25
C VAL A 95 11.45 5.08 1.85
N GLY A 96 12.16 4.12 1.27
CA GLY A 96 12.66 4.15 -0.10
C GLY A 96 12.06 3.02 -0.90
N LEU A 97 11.56 3.30 -2.11
CA LEU A 97 10.97 2.34 -3.02
C LEU A 97 11.83 2.32 -4.28
N SER A 98 12.61 1.24 -4.46
CA SER A 98 13.42 1.03 -5.66
C SER A 98 12.69 0.12 -6.63
N PHE A 99 12.32 0.67 -7.77
CA PHE A 99 11.60 -0.02 -8.84
C PHE A 99 12.58 -0.71 -9.78
N ASP A 100 12.22 -1.91 -10.21
CA ASP A 100 12.91 -2.65 -11.28
C ASP A 100 12.59 -2.11 -12.70
N CYS A 101 11.58 -1.24 -12.82
CA CYS A 101 11.13 -0.67 -14.08
C CYS A 101 10.81 0.83 -13.96
N GLU A 102 11.52 1.67 -14.72
CA GLU A 102 11.34 3.13 -14.73
C GLU A 102 9.95 3.58 -15.20
N SER A 103 9.35 2.90 -16.18
CA SER A 103 8.02 3.27 -16.66
C SER A 103 6.96 3.05 -15.58
N ALA A 104 7.06 1.93 -14.85
CA ALA A 104 6.16 1.63 -13.74
C ALA A 104 6.36 2.58 -12.55
N ALA A 105 7.61 2.98 -12.26
CA ALA A 105 7.89 4.04 -11.29
C ALA A 105 7.18 5.34 -11.67
N ARG A 106 7.35 5.78 -12.93
CA ARG A 106 6.70 6.99 -13.44
C ARG A 106 5.16 6.92 -13.36
N GLU A 107 4.57 5.79 -13.72
CA GLU A 107 3.12 5.59 -13.61
C GLU A 107 2.65 5.68 -12.16
N MET A 108 3.41 5.10 -11.21
CA MET A 108 3.10 5.19 -9.79
C MET A 108 3.19 6.62 -9.27
N TRP A 109 4.23 7.38 -9.67
CA TRP A 109 4.37 8.79 -9.34
C TRP A 109 3.16 9.60 -9.81
N GLN A 110 2.82 9.50 -11.10
CA GLN A 110 1.69 10.20 -11.70
C GLN A 110 0.35 9.79 -11.08
N HIS A 111 0.21 8.52 -10.67
CA HIS A 111 -0.99 8.07 -9.97
C HIS A 111 -1.11 8.72 -8.59
N ILE A 112 -0.05 8.71 -7.79
CA ILE A 112 -0.04 9.33 -6.46
C ILE A 112 -0.26 10.85 -6.57
N GLU A 113 0.44 11.54 -7.49
CA GLU A 113 0.30 12.97 -7.71
C GLU A 113 -1.16 13.37 -8.03
N ARG A 114 -1.81 12.63 -8.93
CA ARG A 114 -3.24 12.82 -9.23
C ARG A 114 -4.11 12.64 -7.99
N LEU A 115 -3.84 11.64 -7.15
CA LEU A 115 -4.61 11.43 -5.93
C LEU A 115 -4.37 12.53 -4.90
N THR A 116 -3.12 12.94 -4.68
CA THR A 116 -2.75 13.97 -3.69
C THR A 116 -3.16 15.38 -4.10
N SER A 117 -3.44 15.61 -5.39
CA SER A 117 -4.02 16.88 -5.88
C SER A 117 -5.39 17.21 -5.27
N CYS A 118 -6.10 16.20 -4.74
CA CYS A 118 -7.35 16.38 -4.01
C CYS A 118 -7.05 16.50 -2.49
N PRO A 119 -7.25 17.68 -1.85
CA PRO A 119 -6.88 17.89 -0.44
C PRO A 119 -7.58 16.94 0.54
N GLU A 120 -8.81 16.53 0.23
CA GLU A 120 -9.56 15.57 1.04
C GLU A 120 -8.89 14.19 1.11
N ASN A 121 -8.11 13.81 0.09
CA ASN A 121 -7.40 12.52 0.07
C ASN A 121 -6.19 12.50 1.03
N ILE A 122 -5.61 13.66 1.33
CA ILE A 122 -4.42 13.79 2.20
C ILE A 122 -4.77 14.35 3.58
N SER A 123 -6.03 14.21 4.00
CA SER A 123 -6.53 14.65 5.32
C SER A 123 -6.37 16.15 5.59
N LEU A 124 -6.24 16.98 4.56
CA LEU A 124 -6.28 18.43 4.71
C LEU A 124 -7.74 18.89 4.69
N SER A 125 -8.24 19.35 5.84
CA SER A 125 -9.50 20.09 5.91
C SER A 125 -9.25 21.54 5.50
N VAL A 126 -9.86 21.99 4.40
CA VAL A 126 -9.78 23.40 4.00
C VAL A 126 -10.65 24.24 4.96
N PRO A 127 -10.09 25.24 5.66
CA PRO A 127 -10.89 26.15 6.48
C PRO A 127 -11.94 26.85 5.60
N GLY A 128 -13.21 26.80 5.99
CA GLY A 128 -14.32 27.43 5.25
C GLY A 128 -15.08 26.52 4.28
N SER A 129 -14.69 25.27 4.09
CA SER A 129 -15.50 24.30 3.35
C SER A 129 -16.75 23.94 4.17
N ARG A 130 -17.87 24.61 3.88
CA ARG A 130 -19.19 24.17 4.36
C ARG A 130 -19.41 22.76 3.81
N LYS A 131 -19.46 21.76 4.69
CA LYS A 131 -19.94 20.41 4.35
C LYS A 131 -21.34 20.55 3.78
N THR A 132 -21.47 20.61 2.46
CA THR A 132 -22.76 20.43 1.80
C THR A 132 -23.26 19.07 2.26
N LYS A 133 -24.46 19.04 2.86
CA LYS A 133 -25.13 17.80 3.25
C LYS A 133 -25.35 16.98 1.97
N ARG A 134 -24.39 16.12 1.62
CA ARG A 134 -24.55 15.18 0.52
C ARG A 134 -25.65 14.21 0.94
N THR A 135 -26.75 14.21 0.17
CA THR A 135 -27.83 13.23 0.32
C THR A 135 -27.22 11.83 0.22
N PRO A 136 -27.53 10.91 1.16
CA PRO A 136 -26.99 9.57 1.09
C PRO A 136 -27.44 8.92 -0.23
N PRO A 137 -26.51 8.44 -1.06
CA PRO A 137 -26.87 7.78 -2.30
C PRO A 137 -27.67 6.50 -1.98
N PRO A 138 -28.57 6.07 -2.87
CA PRO A 138 -29.31 4.81 -2.71
C PRO A 138 -28.34 3.64 -2.48
N ARG A 139 -28.76 2.68 -1.63
CA ARG A 139 -28.01 1.46 -1.34
C ARG A 139 -27.72 0.73 -2.66
N ALA A 140 -26.45 0.69 -3.07
CA ALA A 140 -26.06 -0.06 -4.25
C ALA A 140 -26.10 -1.57 -3.95
N PRO A 141 -26.43 -2.41 -4.94
CA PRO A 141 -26.31 -3.85 -4.81
C PRO A 141 -24.87 -4.25 -4.46
N LEU A 142 -24.73 -5.27 -3.62
CA LEU A 142 -23.43 -5.87 -3.34
C LEU A 142 -22.84 -6.45 -4.65
N PRO A 143 -21.53 -6.34 -4.88
CA PRO A 143 -20.91 -6.95 -6.05
C PRO A 143 -21.12 -8.46 -6.03
N ALA A 144 -21.45 -9.03 -7.19
CA ALA A 144 -21.50 -10.48 -7.37
C ALA A 144 -20.11 -11.09 -7.14
N LYS A 145 -20.04 -12.36 -6.71
CA LYS A 145 -18.77 -13.09 -6.53
C LYS A 145 -17.89 -13.11 -7.79
N SER A 146 -18.50 -12.98 -8.97
CA SER A 146 -17.81 -12.86 -10.26
C SER A 146 -17.08 -11.51 -10.47
N HIS A 147 -17.41 -10.46 -9.71
CA HIS A 147 -16.79 -9.13 -9.86
C HIS A 147 -15.50 -8.93 -9.04
N ILE A 148 -15.18 -9.86 -8.13
CA ILE A 148 -13.90 -9.86 -7.37
C ILE A 148 -12.86 -10.81 -7.96
N SER A 149 -13.18 -11.49 -9.07
CA SER A 149 -12.42 -12.64 -9.59
C SER A 149 -11.66 -12.37 -10.90
N GLN A 150 -11.54 -11.13 -11.36
CA GLN A 150 -10.65 -10.78 -12.49
C GLN A 150 -9.88 -9.47 -12.23
N PRO A 151 -8.57 -9.36 -12.57
CA PRO A 151 -7.81 -10.22 -13.47
C PRO A 151 -7.06 -11.38 -12.81
N CYS A 152 -6.87 -12.41 -13.63
CA CYS A 152 -6.04 -13.60 -13.49
C CYS A 152 -4.57 -13.27 -13.17
N CYS A 153 -4.03 -13.90 -12.11
CA CYS A 153 -2.62 -14.03 -11.68
C CYS A 153 -2.50 -14.25 -10.15
N PHE A 154 -3.63 -14.31 -9.43
CA PHE A 154 -3.66 -14.62 -7.99
C PHE A 154 -3.84 -16.12 -7.79
N GLN A 155 -2.99 -16.73 -6.95
CA GLN A 155 -3.21 -18.09 -6.49
C GLN A 155 -4.30 -18.05 -5.42
N HIS A 156 -5.41 -18.76 -5.61
CA HIS A 156 -6.44 -18.87 -4.58
C HIS A 156 -5.92 -19.74 -3.44
N ILE A 157 -5.50 -19.11 -2.35
CA ILE A 157 -5.01 -19.78 -1.16
C ILE A 157 -6.21 -20.09 -0.26
N THR A 158 -6.61 -21.36 -0.20
CA THR A 158 -7.74 -21.84 0.62
C THR A 158 -7.35 -22.20 2.05
N SER A 159 -6.06 -22.48 2.27
CA SER A 159 -5.50 -22.78 3.58
C SER A 159 -4.04 -22.36 3.61
N VAL A 160 -3.58 -21.94 4.78
CA VAL A 160 -2.20 -21.57 5.04
C VAL A 160 -1.72 -22.37 6.24
N GLY A 161 -0.67 -23.17 6.05
CA GLY A 161 -0.06 -23.98 7.09
C GLY A 161 1.30 -23.44 7.53
N THR A 162 1.80 -23.94 8.66
CA THR A 162 3.19 -23.67 9.10
C THR A 162 4.23 -24.18 8.10
N THR A 163 3.88 -25.17 7.28
CA THR A 163 4.71 -25.71 6.20
C THR A 163 4.93 -24.71 5.06
N ASP A 164 4.01 -23.76 4.84
CA ASP A 164 4.13 -22.74 3.79
C ASP A 164 5.20 -21.67 4.10
N LYS A 165 5.81 -21.70 5.29
CA LYS A 165 6.84 -20.74 5.73
C LYS A 165 7.97 -20.55 4.72
N HIS A 166 8.39 -21.61 4.03
CA HIS A 166 9.48 -21.52 3.06
C HIS A 166 9.08 -20.77 1.78
N ARG A 167 7.79 -20.72 1.45
CA ARG A 167 7.26 -20.13 0.22
C ARG A 167 6.66 -18.73 0.43
N LEU A 168 6.18 -18.44 1.63
CA LEU A 168 5.52 -17.18 1.98
C LEU A 168 6.38 -16.40 2.98
N VAL A 169 7.06 -15.36 2.50
CA VAL A 169 7.85 -14.40 3.28
C VAL A 169 7.00 -13.77 4.36
N SER A 170 5.75 -13.43 4.04
CA SER A 170 4.76 -12.90 4.98
C SER A 170 4.49 -13.81 6.19
N LEU A 171 4.64 -15.13 6.06
CA LEU A 171 4.55 -16.05 7.19
C LEU A 171 5.85 -16.16 7.98
N GLN A 172 7.00 -15.96 7.34
CA GLN A 172 8.29 -15.98 8.02
C GLN A 172 8.39 -14.88 9.08
N THR A 173 7.75 -13.73 8.86
CA THR A 173 7.73 -12.61 9.80
C THR A 173 6.74 -12.81 10.95
N LEU A 174 5.68 -13.59 10.75
CA LEU A 174 4.64 -13.85 11.75
C LEU A 174 4.92 -15.08 12.63
N LEU A 175 5.71 -16.03 12.14
CA LEU A 175 6.06 -17.25 12.86
C LEU A 175 7.39 -17.08 13.61
N PRO A 176 7.55 -17.75 14.77
CA PRO A 176 8.82 -17.73 15.49
C PRO A 176 9.99 -18.18 14.60
N PRO A 177 11.22 -17.70 14.85
CA PRO A 177 12.43 -18.24 14.23
C PRO A 177 12.44 -19.76 14.41
N SER A 178 12.75 -20.51 13.35
CA SER A 178 12.85 -21.96 13.47
C SER A 178 14.01 -22.24 14.44
N LYS A 179 13.73 -22.90 15.57
CA LYS A 179 14.76 -23.40 16.48
C LYS A 179 15.43 -24.59 15.80
N VAL A 180 16.25 -24.36 14.78
CA VAL A 180 17.13 -25.38 14.24
C VAL A 180 18.32 -25.45 15.22
N PRO A 181 18.51 -26.55 15.97
CA PRO A 181 19.74 -26.71 16.74
C PRO A 181 20.92 -26.71 15.76
N PRO A 182 22.06 -26.07 16.09
CA PRO A 182 23.25 -26.15 15.26
C PRO A 182 23.61 -27.64 15.11
N ASN A 183 23.75 -28.09 13.87
CA ASN A 183 24.17 -29.46 13.54
C ASN A 183 25.41 -29.82 14.39
N LYS A 184 25.32 -30.95 15.08
CA LYS A 184 26.49 -31.66 15.60
C LYS A 184 27.18 -32.41 14.47
#